data_AF-A0AA39M482-F1
#
_entry.id   AF-A0AA39M482-F1
#
_cell.length_a   1.000
_cell.length_b   1.000
_cell.length_c   1.000
_cell.angle_alpha   90.00
_cell.angle_beta   90.00
_cell.angle_gamma   90.00
#
_symmetry.space_group_name_H-M   'P 1'
#
loop_
_entity.id
_entity.type
_entity.pdbx_description
1 polymer ?
#
loop_
_entity_poly.entity_id
_entity_poly.type
_entity_poly.pdbx_seq_one_letter_code
_entity_poly.pdbx_strand_id
1 'polypeptide(L)'
;MYSRRAVFQLLLLTWTISFSAAELGHVFSSSVHPCDDFHEFVCNKKANNGLSPLFKEVLDIYDDRVKEVLAKENDPIIEEFKKGSEIISEREMFLLDPYLKLLFMKFIYVNDLNPKAWKDELKPLRDEVKSEVVRMTQKSFCDSESECDSDKRIRGTEIRFGFPDESENGAMLTEIVQKIQQRFFDLKKEEVIPPGTEPDELFKAYAKLLRNAYDDVILANDTWRVRFHEKKQFDEYLEINPLATGIGFYFDENYKFIGTMMPASLYKPSTPLSIKLRKMHDTFAFAELFFHANVYFLLVEAPKNHPGRKCYYENLESESRFDGSWGPTLDAERLAADIIAKKNAPRKGRFSDLQWFFIVREATRCEETNERDQKLGTETLKHNLQFRKAFGCQPGQKMVAEKSTMCDVYQ
;
A
#
# COMPACT_ATOMS: atom_id res chain seq x y z
N MET A 1 31.79 -23.41 45.26
CA MET A 1 31.08 -22.12 45.38
C MET A 1 30.95 -21.49 44.01
N TYR A 2 29.86 -21.76 43.29
CA TYR A 2 29.57 -21.12 42.01
C TYR A 2 28.86 -19.79 42.26
N SER A 3 29.39 -18.72 41.67
CA SER A 3 28.92 -17.34 41.86
C SER A 3 27.47 -17.18 41.42
N ARG A 4 26.60 -16.75 42.36
CA ARG A 4 25.19 -16.40 42.11
C ARG A 4 24.98 -15.35 41.00
N ARG A 5 26.05 -14.66 40.55
CA ARG A 5 25.99 -13.72 39.42
C ARG A 5 25.93 -14.41 38.04
N ALA A 6 26.44 -15.63 37.89
CA ALA A 6 26.43 -16.33 36.60
C ALA A 6 25.04 -16.90 36.24
N VAL A 7 24.25 -17.28 37.24
CA VAL A 7 22.88 -17.83 37.04
C VAL A 7 21.88 -16.72 36.68
N PHE A 8 22.07 -15.51 37.21
CA PHE A 8 21.20 -14.36 36.91
C PHE A 8 21.43 -13.79 35.49
N GLN A 9 22.67 -13.80 34.99
CA GLN A 9 22.94 -13.40 33.61
C GLN A 9 22.46 -14.45 32.59
N LEU A 10 22.48 -15.75 32.93
CA LEU A 10 21.94 -16.78 32.04
C LEU A 10 20.41 -16.71 31.94
N LEU A 11 19.71 -16.39 33.03
CA LEU A 11 18.25 -16.26 33.04
C LEU A 11 17.73 -14.99 32.33
N LEU A 12 18.46 -13.87 32.43
CA LEU A 12 18.14 -12.63 31.70
C LEU A 12 18.43 -12.76 30.19
N LEU A 13 19.40 -13.59 29.79
CA LEU A 13 19.66 -13.92 28.39
C LEU A 13 18.64 -14.89 27.79
N THR A 14 17.97 -15.73 28.60
CA THR A 14 16.89 -16.60 28.10
C THR A 14 15.53 -15.91 28.05
N TRP A 15 15.31 -14.87 28.85
CA TRP A 15 14.04 -14.12 28.84
C TRP A 15 13.92 -13.11 27.70
N THR A 16 15.02 -12.67 27.10
CA THR A 16 14.98 -11.71 25.99
C THR A 16 14.73 -12.33 24.61
N ILE A 17 14.54 -13.66 24.51
CA ILE A 17 14.62 -14.39 23.23
C ILE A 17 13.27 -15.00 22.78
N SER A 18 12.16 -14.72 23.46
CA SER A 18 10.81 -15.16 23.02
C SER A 18 9.83 -14.02 22.71
N PHE A 19 10.28 -12.76 22.75
CA PHE A 19 9.38 -11.59 22.76
C PHE A 19 8.80 -11.19 21.39
N SER A 20 9.41 -11.55 20.25
CA SER A 20 9.02 -10.97 18.96
C SER A 20 7.69 -11.47 18.37
N ALA A 21 7.12 -12.57 18.84
CA ALA A 21 5.79 -13.03 18.43
C ALA A 21 4.73 -12.86 19.52
N ALA A 22 5.14 -12.89 20.80
CA ALA A 22 4.25 -12.65 21.93
C ALA A 22 3.83 -11.16 22.04
N GLU A 23 4.66 -10.23 21.57
CA GLU A 23 4.37 -8.79 21.58
C GLU A 23 3.19 -8.36 20.69
N LEU A 24 2.82 -9.16 19.68
CA LEU A 24 1.73 -8.83 18.77
C LEU A 24 0.44 -9.62 19.03
N GLY A 25 0.46 -10.65 19.86
CA GLY A 25 -0.70 -11.52 20.08
C GLY A 25 -1.15 -12.31 18.84
N HIS A 26 -0.38 -12.29 17.74
CA HIS A 26 -0.69 -13.04 16.52
C HIS A 26 -0.42 -14.53 16.71
N VAL A 27 -1.42 -15.36 16.41
CA VAL A 27 -1.35 -16.82 16.54
C VAL A 27 -1.29 -17.46 15.16
N PHE A 28 -0.08 -17.86 14.73
CA PHE A 28 0.07 -18.71 13.53
C PHE A 28 -0.60 -20.06 13.72
N SER A 29 -1.14 -20.64 12.64
CA SER A 29 -1.70 -21.98 12.69
C SER A 29 -0.62 -22.99 13.06
N SER A 30 -0.89 -23.83 14.07
CA SER A 30 -0.02 -24.96 14.44
C SER A 30 -0.38 -26.25 13.72
N SER A 31 -1.54 -26.30 13.05
CA SER A 31 -2.06 -27.49 12.36
C SER A 31 -1.91 -27.44 10.84
N VAL A 32 -1.57 -26.27 10.29
CA VAL A 32 -1.38 -26.07 8.84
C VAL A 32 0.07 -25.73 8.56
N HIS A 33 0.71 -26.45 7.65
CA HIS A 33 2.07 -26.16 7.24
C HIS A 33 2.09 -25.02 6.20
N PRO A 34 3.07 -24.09 6.24
CA PRO A 34 3.19 -22.98 5.28
C PRO A 34 3.18 -23.39 3.80
N CYS A 35 3.63 -24.61 3.50
CA CYS A 35 3.69 -25.14 2.13
C CYS A 35 2.40 -25.83 1.66
N ASP A 36 1.42 -26.02 2.55
CA ASP A 36 0.13 -26.63 2.24
C ASP A 36 -0.96 -25.58 2.01
N ASP A 37 -1.02 -24.58 2.89
CA ASP A 37 -1.93 -23.43 2.79
C ASP A 37 -1.33 -22.26 3.59
N PHE A 38 -0.67 -21.36 2.87
CA PHE A 38 0.04 -20.25 3.53
C PHE A 38 -0.93 -19.22 4.11
N HIS A 39 -2.06 -18.98 3.45
CA HIS A 39 -3.08 -18.06 3.92
C HIS A 39 -3.66 -18.53 5.26
N GLU A 40 -4.09 -19.79 5.36
CA GLU A 40 -4.60 -20.33 6.63
C GLU A 40 -3.48 -20.41 7.70
N PHE A 41 -2.24 -20.71 7.29
CA PHE A 41 -1.10 -20.70 8.21
C PHE A 41 -0.89 -19.35 8.88
N VAL A 42 -0.91 -18.26 8.11
CA VAL A 42 -0.73 -16.89 8.61
C VAL A 42 -2.02 -16.40 9.27
N CYS A 43 -3.13 -16.40 8.56
CA CYS A 43 -4.34 -15.72 9.02
C CYS A 43 -5.01 -16.40 10.20
N ASN A 44 -4.99 -17.75 10.27
CA ASN A 44 -5.56 -18.55 11.36
C ASN A 44 -6.84 -17.91 11.93
N LYS A 45 -7.85 -17.73 11.07
CA LYS A 45 -8.98 -16.81 11.31
C LYS A 45 -9.69 -17.11 12.64
N LYS A 46 -9.73 -18.38 13.05
CA LYS A 46 -10.31 -18.84 14.31
C LYS A 46 -9.58 -18.32 15.54
N ALA A 47 -8.25 -18.31 15.54
CA ALA A 47 -7.46 -17.88 16.69
C ALA A 47 -7.25 -16.36 16.73
N ASN A 48 -7.23 -15.72 15.56
CA ASN A 48 -6.97 -14.29 15.41
C ASN A 48 -8.24 -13.42 15.31
N ASN A 49 -9.44 -13.99 15.44
CA ASN A 49 -10.73 -13.28 15.25
C ASN A 49 -10.84 -12.58 13.88
N GLY A 50 -10.34 -13.24 12.82
CA GLY A 50 -10.44 -12.75 11.43
C GLY A 50 -9.35 -11.75 10.99
N LEU A 51 -8.72 -11.02 11.92
CA LEU A 51 -7.78 -9.95 11.62
C LEU A 51 -6.38 -10.31 12.13
N SER A 52 -5.36 -10.27 11.27
CA SER A 52 -3.98 -10.55 11.70
C SER A 52 -3.47 -9.40 12.58
N PRO A 53 -3.09 -9.64 13.86
CA PRO A 53 -2.56 -8.57 14.70
C PRO A 53 -1.27 -7.93 14.18
N LEU A 54 -0.52 -8.64 13.32
CA LEU A 54 0.64 -8.12 12.59
C LEU A 54 0.28 -6.98 11.63
N PHE A 55 -0.89 -7.09 10.99
CA PHE A 55 -1.40 -6.08 10.08
C PHE A 55 -2.16 -5.00 10.85
N LYS A 56 -2.88 -5.40 11.90
CA LYS A 56 -3.54 -4.52 12.86
C LYS A 56 -2.59 -3.46 13.41
N GLU A 57 -1.34 -3.79 13.75
CA GLU A 57 -0.39 -2.76 14.22
C GLU A 57 0.02 -1.74 13.13
N VAL A 58 0.00 -2.15 11.85
CA VAL A 58 0.34 -1.29 10.71
C VAL A 58 -0.85 -0.43 10.28
N LEU A 59 -2.07 -0.97 10.35
CA LEU A 59 -3.32 -0.29 9.95
C LEU A 59 -4.05 0.39 11.10
N ASP A 60 -4.20 -0.22 12.28
CA ASP A 60 -5.00 0.37 13.36
C ASP A 60 -4.39 1.67 13.86
N ILE A 61 -3.06 1.79 13.88
CA ILE A 61 -2.47 3.08 14.23
C ILE A 61 -2.89 4.15 13.22
N TYR A 62 -3.11 3.78 11.96
CA TYR A 62 -3.64 4.71 10.97
C TYR A 62 -5.15 4.94 11.17
N ASP A 63 -5.96 3.87 11.28
CA ASP A 63 -7.41 3.95 11.42
C ASP A 63 -7.84 4.63 12.71
N ASP A 64 -7.19 4.33 13.83
CA ASP A 64 -7.42 5.00 15.11
C ASP A 64 -7.08 6.48 15.00
N ARG A 65 -6.05 6.84 14.24
CA ARG A 65 -5.72 8.25 13.99
C ARG A 65 -6.75 8.91 13.09
N VAL A 66 -7.23 8.24 12.04
CA VAL A 66 -8.33 8.76 11.21
C VAL A 66 -9.59 8.98 12.06
N LYS A 67 -9.99 8.01 12.88
CA LYS A 67 -11.13 8.13 13.80
C LYS A 67 -10.92 9.24 14.81
N GLU A 68 -9.72 9.35 15.38
CA GLU A 68 -9.33 10.41 16.29
C GLU A 68 -9.42 11.78 15.62
N VAL A 69 -9.01 11.90 14.36
CA VAL A 69 -9.07 13.14 13.56
C VAL A 69 -10.52 13.54 13.33
N LEU A 70 -11.36 12.63 12.82
CA LEU A 70 -12.79 12.90 12.64
C LEU A 70 -13.51 13.24 13.95
N ALA A 71 -13.03 12.72 15.07
CA ALA A 71 -13.54 13.06 16.40
C ALA A 71 -13.06 14.43 16.91
N LYS A 72 -11.85 14.88 16.54
CA LYS A 72 -11.22 16.10 17.06
C LYS A 72 -11.35 17.32 16.18
N GLU A 73 -11.56 17.15 14.89
CA GLU A 73 -11.37 18.25 13.93
C GLU A 73 -12.44 19.35 14.04
N ASN A 74 -13.49 19.16 14.87
CA ASN A 74 -14.63 20.08 15.02
C ASN A 74 -15.06 20.65 13.67
N ASP A 75 -15.02 19.80 12.65
CA ASP A 75 -15.16 20.23 11.28
C ASP A 75 -16.64 20.57 11.04
N PRO A 76 -16.95 21.81 10.64
CA PRO A 76 -18.33 22.26 10.58
C PRO A 76 -19.13 21.50 9.51
N ILE A 77 -18.51 20.97 8.46
CA ILE A 77 -19.20 20.12 7.48
C ILE A 77 -19.52 18.77 8.11
N ILE A 78 -18.56 18.13 8.78
CA ILE A 78 -18.78 16.84 9.46
C ILE A 78 -19.89 16.95 10.52
N GLU A 79 -19.95 18.05 11.26
CA GLU A 79 -21.03 18.31 12.22
C GLU A 79 -22.41 18.46 11.54
N GLU A 80 -22.48 18.97 10.31
CA GLU A 80 -23.74 18.97 9.56
C GLU A 80 -24.20 17.56 9.17
N PHE A 81 -23.27 16.67 8.79
CA PHE A 81 -23.61 15.28 8.50
C PHE A 81 -24.05 14.51 9.76
N LYS A 82 -23.45 14.76 10.92
CA LYS A 82 -23.85 14.16 12.21
C LYS A 82 -25.25 14.59 12.68
N LYS A 83 -25.74 15.76 12.27
CA LYS A 83 -27.12 16.19 12.59
C LYS A 83 -28.18 15.36 11.84
N GLY A 84 -27.83 14.86 10.66
CA GLY A 84 -28.72 14.07 9.82
C GLY A 84 -28.75 12.58 10.17
N SER A 85 -27.68 12.05 10.75
CA SER A 85 -27.58 10.65 11.17
C SER A 85 -26.64 10.50 12.38
N GLU A 86 -27.05 9.72 13.40
CA GLU A 86 -26.18 9.38 14.53
C GLU A 86 -24.97 8.53 14.10
N ILE A 87 -25.06 7.82 12.96
CA ILE A 87 -24.01 6.94 12.44
C ILE A 87 -23.91 7.13 10.92
N ILE A 88 -22.77 7.64 10.46
CA ILE A 88 -22.43 7.65 9.02
C ILE A 88 -22.07 6.20 8.64
N SER A 89 -22.84 5.61 7.73
CA SER A 89 -22.59 4.27 7.20
C SER A 89 -21.35 4.23 6.29
N GLU A 90 -20.83 3.04 6.03
CA GLU A 90 -19.67 2.84 5.14
C GLU A 90 -19.91 3.37 3.72
N ARG A 91 -21.11 3.15 3.18
CA ARG A 91 -21.52 3.67 1.87
C ARG A 91 -21.54 5.19 1.83
N GLU A 92 -21.92 5.83 2.94
CA GLU A 92 -21.96 7.27 3.08
C GLU A 92 -20.55 7.86 3.20
N MET A 93 -19.63 7.16 3.87
CA MET A 93 -18.21 7.54 3.90
C MET A 93 -17.61 7.64 2.49
N PHE A 94 -18.00 6.76 1.56
CA PHE A 94 -17.56 6.82 0.16
C PHE A 94 -17.96 8.12 -0.55
N LEU A 95 -19.09 8.73 -0.19
CA LEU A 95 -19.53 9.99 -0.79
C LEU A 95 -18.78 11.21 -0.24
N LEU A 96 -18.23 11.09 0.97
CA LEU A 96 -17.43 12.14 1.63
C LEU A 96 -15.93 11.96 1.39
N ASP A 97 -15.53 10.81 0.88
CA ASP A 97 -14.17 10.31 0.81
C ASP A 97 -13.14 11.30 0.24
N PRO A 98 -13.39 12.05 -0.86
CA PRO A 98 -12.45 13.09 -1.32
C PRO A 98 -12.16 14.18 -0.29
N TYR A 99 -13.18 14.60 0.45
CA TYR A 99 -13.05 15.63 1.49
C TYR A 99 -12.39 15.06 2.74
N LEU A 100 -12.76 13.83 3.15
CA LEU A 100 -12.13 13.15 4.29
C LEU A 100 -10.63 12.94 4.06
N LYS A 101 -10.23 12.60 2.84
CA LYS A 101 -8.81 12.53 2.44
C LYS A 101 -8.09 13.86 2.59
N LEU A 102 -8.75 14.97 2.25
CA LEU A 102 -8.18 16.30 2.40
C LEU A 102 -8.00 16.71 3.87
N LEU A 103 -9.00 16.45 4.72
CA LEU A 103 -8.89 16.64 6.17
C LEU A 103 -7.74 15.81 6.74
N PHE A 104 -7.67 14.55 6.31
CA PHE A 104 -6.62 13.64 6.70
C PHE A 104 -5.21 14.13 6.30
N MET A 105 -5.05 14.59 5.05
CA MET A 105 -3.82 15.22 4.59
C MET A 105 -3.43 16.40 5.46
N LYS A 106 -4.37 17.34 5.68
CA LYS A 106 -4.15 18.52 6.52
C LYS A 106 -3.63 18.10 7.90
N PHE A 107 -4.25 17.09 8.53
CA PHE A 107 -3.83 16.61 9.84
C PHE A 107 -2.38 16.11 9.86
N ILE A 108 -1.99 15.25 8.91
CA ILE A 108 -0.63 14.71 8.85
C ILE A 108 0.40 15.82 8.74
N TYR A 109 0.16 16.81 7.88
CA TYR A 109 1.12 17.88 7.65
C TYR A 109 1.12 18.91 8.78
N VAL A 110 -0.04 19.24 9.37
CA VAL A 110 -0.12 20.15 10.53
C VAL A 110 0.52 19.56 11.78
N ASN A 111 0.47 18.23 11.93
CA ASN A 111 1.01 17.53 13.11
C ASN A 111 2.38 16.88 12.87
N ASP A 112 3.02 17.14 11.72
CA ASP A 112 4.32 16.58 11.33
C ASP A 112 4.40 15.04 11.48
N LEU A 113 3.32 14.34 11.12
CA LEU A 113 3.24 12.87 11.24
C LEU A 113 3.99 12.12 10.12
N ASN A 114 4.47 12.86 9.12
CA ASN A 114 5.39 12.40 8.10
C ASN A 114 6.68 13.25 8.15
N PRO A 115 7.47 13.12 9.24
CA PRO A 115 8.59 14.01 9.46
C PRO A 115 9.64 13.81 8.36
N LYS A 116 10.27 14.91 7.95
CA LYS A 116 11.34 14.88 6.93
C LYS A 116 12.41 13.82 7.23
N ALA A 117 12.76 13.63 8.51
CA ALA A 117 13.71 12.61 8.94
C ALA A 117 13.29 11.19 8.52
N TRP A 118 12.00 10.85 8.60
CA TRP A 118 11.51 9.55 8.16
C TRP A 118 11.57 9.40 6.65
N LYS A 119 11.20 10.43 5.89
CA LYS A 119 11.39 10.45 4.43
C LYS A 119 12.87 10.26 4.06
N ASP A 120 13.77 10.94 4.77
CA ASP A 120 15.21 10.81 4.56
C ASP A 120 15.73 9.41 4.92
N GLU A 121 15.15 8.72 5.91
CA GLU A 121 15.44 7.31 6.21
C GLU A 121 15.00 6.34 5.09
N LEU A 122 13.92 6.66 4.36
CA LEU A 122 13.39 5.83 3.27
C LEU A 122 14.08 6.06 1.91
N LYS A 123 14.67 7.22 1.67
CA LYS A 123 15.36 7.54 0.41
C LYS A 123 16.42 6.51 0.00
N PRO A 124 17.34 6.06 0.88
CA PRO A 124 18.31 5.03 0.52
C PRO A 124 17.66 3.73 0.07
N LEU A 125 16.56 3.33 0.73
CA LEU A 125 15.82 2.12 0.36
C LEU A 125 15.16 2.27 -1.02
N ARG A 126 14.51 3.40 -1.28
CA ARG A 126 13.94 3.73 -2.59
C ARG A 126 15.02 3.66 -3.68
N ASP A 127 16.17 4.26 -3.45
CA ASP A 127 17.25 4.35 -4.44
C ASP A 127 17.92 2.98 -4.70
N GLU A 128 18.03 2.15 -3.66
CA GLU A 128 18.45 0.75 -3.77
C GLU A 128 17.48 -0.05 -4.64
N VAL A 129 16.18 0.01 -4.33
CA VAL A 129 15.14 -0.69 -5.10
C VAL A 129 15.12 -0.21 -6.55
N LYS A 130 15.17 1.12 -6.77
CA LYS A 130 15.23 1.73 -8.11
C LYS A 130 16.40 1.17 -8.92
N SER A 131 17.58 1.12 -8.32
CA SER A 131 18.80 0.65 -8.97
C SER A 131 18.70 -0.82 -9.37
N GLU A 132 18.08 -1.66 -8.53
CA GLU A 132 17.87 -3.07 -8.85
C GLU A 132 16.82 -3.27 -9.94
N VAL A 133 15.71 -2.51 -9.93
CA VAL A 133 14.72 -2.54 -11.03
C VAL A 133 15.37 -2.12 -12.34
N VAL A 134 16.14 -1.03 -12.35
CA VAL A 134 16.93 -0.61 -13.52
C VAL A 134 17.83 -1.74 -14.01
N ARG A 135 18.61 -2.36 -13.11
CA ARG A 135 19.52 -3.46 -13.46
C ARG A 135 18.77 -4.65 -14.05
N MET A 136 17.63 -5.03 -13.47
CA MET A 136 16.78 -6.12 -13.97
C MET A 136 16.21 -5.78 -15.35
N THR A 137 15.68 -4.57 -15.53
CA THR A 137 15.17 -4.12 -16.83
C THR A 137 16.28 -4.10 -17.88
N GLN A 138 17.46 -3.58 -17.54
CA GLN A 138 18.62 -3.57 -18.43
C GLN A 138 19.00 -4.98 -18.89
N LYS A 139 19.09 -5.92 -17.94
CA LYS A 139 19.46 -7.30 -18.24
C LYS A 139 18.43 -8.02 -19.10
N SER A 140 17.15 -7.79 -18.86
CA SER A 140 16.08 -8.61 -19.45
C SER A 140 15.51 -8.02 -20.75
N PHE A 141 15.67 -6.72 -21.01
CA PHE A 141 15.01 -6.03 -22.13
C PHE A 141 15.95 -5.28 -23.06
N CYS A 142 17.24 -5.18 -22.74
CA CYS A 142 18.14 -4.30 -23.46
C CYS A 142 19.29 -5.12 -24.06
N ASP A 143 19.40 -5.10 -25.39
CA ASP A 143 20.49 -5.79 -26.12
C ASP A 143 21.87 -5.13 -25.90
N SER A 144 21.88 -3.88 -25.43
CA SER A 144 23.07 -3.15 -24.99
C SER A 144 22.76 -2.19 -23.84
N GLU A 145 23.76 -1.88 -22.99
CA GLU A 145 23.59 -1.03 -21.81
C GLU A 145 23.25 0.45 -22.12
N SER A 146 23.44 0.92 -23.37
CA SER A 146 23.34 2.34 -23.73
C SER A 146 22.04 2.79 -24.42
N GLU A 147 21.18 1.87 -24.86
CA GLU A 147 20.05 2.20 -25.78
C GLU A 147 18.69 1.69 -25.30
N CYS A 148 18.45 1.64 -23.99
CA CYS A 148 17.15 1.21 -23.48
C CYS A 148 16.27 2.40 -23.08
N ASP A 149 15.23 2.67 -23.87
CA ASP A 149 14.25 3.70 -23.52
C ASP A 149 13.50 3.38 -22.22
N SER A 150 13.35 2.10 -21.87
CA SER A 150 12.82 1.65 -20.56
C SER A 150 13.73 2.08 -19.41
N ASP A 151 15.06 2.00 -19.57
CA ASP A 151 16.02 2.45 -18.55
C ASP A 151 15.90 3.96 -18.33
N LYS A 152 15.86 4.75 -19.41
CA LYS A 152 15.63 6.20 -19.32
C LYS A 152 14.33 6.53 -18.59
N ARG A 153 13.26 5.77 -18.81
CA ARG A 153 11.97 5.95 -18.12
C ARG A 153 12.04 5.61 -16.64
N ILE A 154 12.63 4.49 -16.25
CA ILE A 154 12.78 4.15 -14.82
C ILE A 154 13.67 5.17 -14.13
N ARG A 155 14.80 5.55 -14.75
CA ARG A 155 15.68 6.60 -14.24
C ARG A 155 14.95 7.94 -14.12
N GLY A 156 14.13 8.27 -15.11
CA GLY A 156 13.26 9.43 -15.11
C GLY A 156 12.09 9.33 -14.11
N THR A 157 11.70 8.13 -13.69
CA THR A 157 10.59 7.92 -12.76
C THR A 157 10.90 8.56 -11.42
N GLU A 158 9.97 9.40 -10.97
CA GLU A 158 10.04 10.07 -9.70
C GLU A 158 9.04 9.42 -8.75
N ILE A 159 9.53 8.85 -7.65
CA ILE A 159 8.67 8.44 -6.55
C ILE A 159 8.67 9.56 -5.52
N ARG A 160 7.47 10.11 -5.30
CA ARG A 160 7.17 11.10 -4.29
C ARG A 160 6.63 10.42 -3.03
N PHE A 161 7.05 10.96 -1.90
CA PHE A 161 6.61 10.51 -0.59
C PHE A 161 5.41 11.37 -0.18
N GLY A 162 4.21 10.82 -0.33
CA GLY A 162 2.99 11.54 -0.04
C GLY A 162 2.57 12.36 -1.25
N PHE A 163 1.96 13.51 -0.97
CA PHE A 163 1.43 14.38 -2.00
C PHE A 163 2.51 15.36 -2.50
N PRO A 164 2.40 15.89 -3.73
CA PRO A 164 3.43 16.73 -4.37
C PRO A 164 3.87 17.93 -3.52
N ASP A 165 5.15 18.32 -3.60
CA ASP A 165 5.87 19.25 -2.69
C ASP A 165 5.09 20.49 -2.19
N GLU A 166 4.23 21.09 -3.01
CA GLU A 166 3.41 22.26 -2.61
C GLU A 166 2.30 21.92 -1.60
N SER A 167 1.83 20.66 -1.61
CA SER A 167 0.87 20.11 -0.64
C SER A 167 1.51 19.68 0.67
N GLU A 168 2.84 19.71 0.77
CA GLU A 168 3.53 19.52 2.06
C GLU A 168 3.39 20.73 3.00
N ASN A 169 2.65 21.75 2.57
CA ASN A 169 2.34 22.92 3.36
C ASN A 169 1.00 22.76 4.09
N GLY A 170 1.06 22.38 5.37
CA GLY A 170 -0.14 22.29 6.23
C GLY A 170 -0.97 23.58 6.27
N ALA A 171 -0.36 24.76 6.08
CA ALA A 171 -1.09 26.03 6.01
C ALA A 171 -1.92 26.15 4.72
N MET A 172 -1.38 25.70 3.58
CA MET A 172 -2.10 25.67 2.31
C MET A 172 -3.29 24.71 2.38
N LEU A 173 -3.09 23.50 2.92
CA LEU A 173 -4.18 22.53 3.11
C LEU A 173 -5.27 23.09 4.04
N THR A 174 -4.88 23.81 5.09
CA THR A 174 -5.82 24.50 5.98
C THR A 174 -6.64 25.56 5.23
N GLU A 175 -6.01 26.37 4.39
CA GLU A 175 -6.70 27.37 3.57
C GLU A 175 -7.69 26.74 2.58
N ILE A 176 -7.30 25.63 1.93
CA ILE A 176 -8.18 24.91 1.00
C ILE A 176 -9.40 24.35 1.73
N VAL A 177 -9.19 23.67 2.86
CA VAL A 177 -10.28 23.14 3.68
C VAL A 177 -11.24 24.26 4.08
N GLN A 178 -10.73 25.42 4.50
CA GLN A 178 -11.56 26.59 4.85
C GLN A 178 -12.36 27.12 3.66
N LYS A 179 -11.77 27.17 2.45
CA LYS A 179 -12.48 27.59 1.23
C LYS A 179 -13.61 26.62 0.87
N ILE A 180 -13.37 25.31 0.99
CA ILE A 180 -14.40 24.28 0.74
C ILE A 180 -15.52 24.40 1.77
N GLN A 181 -15.19 24.56 3.05
CA GLN A 181 -16.19 24.78 4.11
C GLN A 181 -17.06 26.01 3.81
N GLN A 182 -16.42 27.15 3.52
CA GLN A 182 -17.14 28.37 3.19
C GLN A 182 -18.08 28.16 2.00
N ARG A 183 -17.56 27.56 0.92
CA ARG A 183 -18.35 27.30 -0.29
C ARG A 183 -19.51 26.34 -0.05
N PHE A 184 -19.29 25.28 0.73
CA PHE A 184 -20.34 24.34 1.13
C PHE A 184 -21.49 25.06 1.85
N PHE A 185 -21.18 25.92 2.83
CA PHE A 185 -22.20 26.65 3.56
C PHE A 185 -22.91 27.71 2.73
N ASP A 186 -22.24 28.30 1.74
CA ASP A 186 -22.88 29.23 0.81
C ASP A 186 -23.85 28.49 -0.11
N LEU A 187 -23.43 27.37 -0.71
CA LEU A 187 -24.30 26.49 -1.50
C LEU A 187 -25.49 25.97 -0.68
N LYS A 188 -25.26 25.60 0.58
CA LYS A 188 -26.31 25.15 1.49
C LYS A 188 -27.36 26.23 1.79
N LYS A 189 -26.98 27.51 1.83
CA LYS A 189 -27.93 28.62 2.02
C LYS A 189 -28.77 28.88 0.77
N GLU A 190 -28.21 28.62 -0.41
CA GLU A 190 -28.87 28.78 -1.70
C GLU A 190 -29.83 27.61 -1.99
N GLU A 191 -29.48 26.40 -1.54
CA GLU A 191 -30.29 25.20 -1.73
C GLU A 191 -31.49 25.18 -0.78
N VAL A 192 -32.71 25.13 -1.34
CA VAL A 192 -33.94 24.99 -0.56
C VAL A 192 -34.19 23.50 -0.30
N ILE A 193 -33.74 23.02 0.85
CA ILE A 193 -34.06 21.66 1.32
C ILE A 193 -35.39 21.70 2.09
N PRO A 194 -36.42 20.94 1.67
CA PRO A 194 -37.70 20.94 2.34
C PRO A 194 -37.60 20.59 3.84
N PRO A 195 -38.36 21.27 4.72
CA PRO A 195 -38.50 20.81 6.09
C PRO A 195 -39.05 19.39 6.15
N GLY A 196 -38.44 18.53 6.95
CA GLY A 196 -38.86 17.13 7.10
C GLY A 196 -38.34 16.17 6.02
N THR A 197 -37.36 16.57 5.22
CA THR A 197 -36.62 15.64 4.35
C THR A 197 -36.05 14.48 5.17
N GLU A 198 -36.23 13.26 4.66
CA GLU A 198 -35.75 12.03 5.30
C GLU A 198 -34.20 12.04 5.43
N PRO A 199 -33.63 11.42 6.48
CA PRO A 199 -32.19 11.40 6.74
C PRO A 199 -31.32 11.03 5.53
N ASP A 200 -31.67 9.96 4.80
CA ASP A 200 -30.92 9.48 3.64
C ASP A 200 -30.94 10.48 2.47
N GLU A 201 -32.06 11.18 2.28
CA GLU A 201 -32.21 12.18 1.24
C GLU A 201 -31.46 13.46 1.59
N LEU A 202 -31.50 13.85 2.87
CA LEU A 202 -30.73 14.96 3.41
C LEU A 202 -29.23 14.70 3.26
N PHE A 203 -28.78 13.48 3.58
CA PHE A 203 -27.38 13.07 3.41
C PHE A 203 -26.94 13.23 1.95
N LYS A 204 -27.72 12.68 1.00
CA LYS A 204 -27.39 12.76 -0.43
C LYS A 204 -27.35 14.20 -0.94
N ALA A 205 -28.28 15.04 -0.48
CA ALA A 205 -28.26 16.46 -0.80
C ALA A 205 -26.97 17.13 -0.30
N TYR A 206 -26.61 16.92 0.97
CA TYR A 206 -25.37 17.47 1.53
C TYR A 206 -24.11 16.91 0.86
N ALA A 207 -24.06 15.62 0.55
CA ALA A 207 -22.94 15.02 -0.17
C ALA A 207 -22.76 15.65 -1.55
N LYS A 208 -23.86 15.95 -2.26
CA LYS A 208 -23.82 16.67 -3.54
C LYS A 208 -23.32 18.11 -3.37
N LEU A 209 -23.79 18.83 -2.35
CA LEU A 209 -23.30 20.19 -2.06
C LEU A 209 -21.81 20.20 -1.72
N LEU A 210 -21.35 19.23 -0.92
CA LEU A 210 -19.94 19.07 -0.59
C LEU A 210 -19.11 18.76 -1.83
N ARG A 211 -19.60 17.87 -2.70
CA ARG A 211 -18.94 17.55 -3.96
C ARG A 211 -18.80 18.79 -4.84
N ASN A 212 -19.87 19.57 -4.99
CA ASN A 212 -19.84 20.82 -5.76
C ASN A 212 -18.87 21.83 -5.14
N ALA A 213 -18.86 21.99 -3.82
CA ALA A 213 -17.92 22.89 -3.13
C ALA A 213 -16.46 22.45 -3.31
N TYR A 214 -16.21 21.14 -3.22
CA TYR A 214 -14.90 20.55 -3.47
C TYR A 214 -14.46 20.82 -4.91
N ASP A 215 -15.31 20.50 -5.89
CA ASP A 215 -15.02 20.69 -7.31
C ASP A 215 -14.83 22.18 -7.64
N ASP A 216 -15.64 23.10 -7.10
CA ASP A 216 -15.48 24.54 -7.30
C ASP A 216 -14.11 25.06 -6.83
N VAL A 217 -13.64 24.60 -5.66
CA VAL A 217 -12.37 25.07 -5.09
C VAL A 217 -11.17 24.37 -5.74
N ILE A 218 -11.25 23.06 -5.92
CA ILE A 218 -10.14 22.26 -6.45
C ILE A 218 -10.00 22.45 -7.96
N LEU A 219 -11.09 22.50 -8.71
CA LEU A 219 -11.02 22.72 -10.16
C LEU A 219 -10.75 24.18 -10.52
N ALA A 220 -11.07 25.16 -9.67
CA ALA A 220 -10.64 26.55 -9.92
C ALA A 220 -9.13 26.75 -9.70
N ASN A 221 -8.45 25.80 -9.06
CA ASN A 221 -7.02 25.84 -8.83
C ASN A 221 -6.31 24.94 -9.86
N ASP A 222 -5.80 25.54 -10.95
CA ASP A 222 -5.15 24.80 -12.05
C ASP A 222 -4.00 23.88 -11.57
N THR A 223 -3.32 24.26 -10.49
CA THR A 223 -2.28 23.46 -9.85
C THR A 223 -2.80 22.11 -9.34
N TRP A 224 -4.03 22.05 -8.85
CA TRP A 224 -4.68 20.82 -8.36
C TRP A 224 -5.54 20.14 -9.42
N ARG A 225 -6.08 20.90 -10.37
CA ARG A 225 -6.80 20.39 -11.54
C ARG A 225 -5.96 19.38 -12.32
N VAL A 226 -4.70 19.68 -12.60
CA VAL A 226 -3.79 18.74 -13.31
C VAL A 226 -3.47 17.49 -12.49
N ARG A 227 -3.61 17.55 -11.15
CA ARG A 227 -3.22 16.46 -10.23
C ARG A 227 -4.37 15.49 -9.92
N PHE A 228 -5.63 15.92 -10.06
CA PHE A 228 -6.81 15.09 -9.79
C PHE A 228 -7.64 14.76 -11.04
N HIS A 229 -7.45 15.46 -12.16
CA HIS A 229 -8.11 15.12 -13.43
C HIS A 229 -7.18 14.29 -14.31
N GLU A 230 -7.47 12.99 -14.36
CA GLU A 230 -7.17 12.14 -15.51
C GLU A 230 -7.71 12.82 -16.78
N LYS A 231 -6.83 13.05 -17.75
CA LYS A 231 -7.28 13.26 -19.14
C LYS A 231 -8.06 11.99 -19.52
N LYS A 232 -9.28 12.21 -20.05
CA LYS A 232 -10.30 11.28 -20.59
C LYS A 232 -9.85 10.15 -21.55
N GLN A 233 -8.63 9.66 -21.46
CA GLN A 233 -8.08 8.56 -22.26
C GLN A 233 -7.58 7.38 -21.41
N PHE A 234 -7.49 7.56 -20.10
CA PHE A 234 -7.40 6.49 -19.13
C PHE A 234 -8.46 6.77 -18.07
N ASP A 235 -9.72 6.45 -18.39
CA ASP A 235 -10.72 6.29 -17.35
C ASP A 235 -10.36 4.98 -16.64
N GLU A 236 -9.59 4.96 -15.54
CA GLU A 236 -9.51 3.81 -14.63
C GLU A 236 -8.73 4.10 -13.32
N TYR A 237 -9.50 4.13 -12.22
CA TYR A 237 -9.17 3.85 -10.81
C TYR A 237 -7.97 4.56 -10.16
N LEU A 238 -8.12 5.84 -9.80
CA LEU A 238 -7.76 6.24 -8.43
C LEU A 238 -8.84 5.73 -7.45
N GLU A 239 -8.93 4.41 -7.29
CA GLU A 239 -9.49 3.84 -6.06
C GLU A 239 -8.44 4.07 -4.97
N ILE A 240 -8.37 5.31 -4.52
CA ILE A 240 -7.66 5.63 -3.30
C ILE A 240 -8.51 4.99 -2.20
N ASN A 241 -8.26 3.75 -1.83
CA ASN A 241 -8.74 3.24 -0.56
C ASN A 241 -7.86 3.92 0.51
N PRO A 242 -8.39 4.91 1.27
CA PRO A 242 -7.57 5.63 2.24
C PRO A 242 -7.06 4.72 3.36
N LEU A 243 -7.59 3.50 3.49
CA LEU A 243 -7.25 2.52 4.53
C LEU A 243 -6.20 1.51 4.07
N ALA A 244 -5.93 1.41 2.76
CA ALA A 244 -4.95 0.48 2.23
C ALA A 244 -3.57 1.13 2.15
N THR A 245 -2.55 0.28 2.18
CA THR A 245 -1.13 0.52 1.89
C THR A 245 -0.85 1.01 0.46
N GLY A 246 -1.80 1.73 -0.13
CA GLY A 246 -1.89 2.02 -1.55
C GLY A 246 -0.70 2.79 -2.08
N ILE A 247 -0.37 2.46 -3.31
CA ILE A 247 0.48 3.22 -4.19
C ILE A 247 -0.45 3.93 -5.19
N GLY A 248 -0.28 5.24 -5.36
CA GLY A 248 -0.95 5.98 -6.42
C GLY A 248 0.07 6.29 -7.51
N PHE A 249 -0.33 6.31 -8.77
CA PHE A 249 0.54 6.80 -9.84
C PHE A 249 -0.22 7.67 -10.82
N TYR A 250 0.51 8.58 -11.45
CA TYR A 250 -0.01 9.42 -12.53
C TYR A 250 1.12 9.81 -13.47
N PHE A 251 0.76 10.31 -14.66
CA PHE A 251 1.71 10.90 -15.59
C PHE A 251 1.62 12.43 -15.50
N ASP A 252 2.76 13.10 -15.43
CA ASP A 252 2.78 14.57 -15.53
C ASP A 252 2.56 15.06 -16.97
N GLU A 253 2.56 16.38 -17.15
CA GLU A 253 2.39 17.01 -18.47
C GLU A 253 3.46 16.63 -19.51
N ASN A 254 4.60 16.11 -19.07
CA ASN A 254 5.70 15.62 -19.91
C ASN A 254 5.70 14.09 -20.05
N TYR A 255 4.60 13.42 -19.68
CA TYR A 255 4.48 11.96 -19.65
C TYR A 255 5.49 11.27 -18.73
N LYS A 256 6.00 11.98 -17.72
CA LYS A 256 6.85 11.38 -16.69
C LYS A 256 5.97 10.61 -15.70
N PHE A 257 6.30 9.36 -15.45
CA PHE A 257 5.64 8.58 -14.41
C PHE A 257 5.99 9.14 -13.01
N ILE A 258 4.96 9.49 -12.26
CA ILE A 258 5.05 9.92 -10.88
C ILE A 258 4.36 8.87 -10.00
N GLY A 259 5.14 8.17 -9.19
CA GLY A 259 4.64 7.30 -8.14
C GLY A 259 4.43 8.09 -6.86
N THR A 260 3.37 7.80 -6.12
CA THR A 260 3.06 8.38 -4.82
C THR A 260 2.83 7.26 -3.81
N MET A 261 3.52 7.33 -2.68
CA MET A 261 3.18 6.50 -1.52
C MET A 261 2.11 7.22 -0.71
N MET A 262 1.02 6.53 -0.39
CA MET A 262 -0.03 7.09 0.46
C MET A 262 0.53 7.55 1.82
N PRO A 263 -0.02 8.61 2.44
CA PRO A 263 0.53 9.08 3.71
C PRO A 263 0.47 8.08 4.86
N ALA A 264 -0.49 7.13 4.83
CA ALA A 264 -0.50 5.97 5.72
C ALA A 264 0.84 5.21 5.69
N SER A 265 1.36 5.05 4.47
CA SER A 265 2.64 4.45 4.14
C SER A 265 3.84 5.34 4.53
N LEU A 266 3.61 6.51 5.14
CA LEU A 266 4.64 7.43 5.63
C LEU A 266 4.59 7.70 7.14
N TYR A 267 3.64 7.11 7.85
CA TYR A 267 3.67 7.10 9.31
C TYR A 267 4.89 6.32 9.82
N LYS A 268 5.69 6.93 10.71
CA LYS A 268 6.80 6.24 11.36
C LYS A 268 6.26 5.34 12.49
N PRO A 269 6.39 4.01 12.41
CA PRO A 269 5.91 3.14 13.46
C PRO A 269 6.65 3.37 14.78
N SER A 270 5.98 3.08 15.91
CA SER A 270 6.50 3.39 17.26
C SER A 270 7.31 2.25 17.89
N THR A 271 7.10 0.99 17.47
CA THR A 271 7.82 -0.16 18.03
C THR A 271 8.94 -0.64 17.11
N PRO A 272 10.03 -1.24 17.65
CA PRO A 272 11.10 -1.81 16.83
C PRO A 272 10.61 -2.87 15.83
N LEU A 273 9.61 -3.66 16.22
CA LEU A 273 9.03 -4.68 15.36
C LEU A 273 8.24 -4.05 14.21
N SER A 274 7.34 -3.10 14.48
CA SER A 274 6.61 -2.41 13.42
C SER A 274 7.53 -1.67 12.47
N ILE A 275 8.60 -1.03 12.97
CA ILE A 275 9.62 -0.38 12.11
C ILE A 275 10.24 -1.40 11.16
N LYS A 276 10.54 -2.61 11.66
CA LYS A 276 11.08 -3.69 10.83
C LYS A 276 10.07 -4.16 9.78
N LEU A 277 8.85 -4.49 10.19
CA LEU A 277 7.80 -4.97 9.28
C LEU A 277 7.48 -3.90 8.22
N ARG A 278 7.49 -2.62 8.62
CA ARG A 278 7.29 -1.49 7.72
C ARG A 278 8.40 -1.36 6.69
N LYS A 279 9.67 -1.51 7.06
CA LYS A 279 10.77 -1.51 6.07
C LYS A 279 10.61 -2.63 5.03
N MET A 280 10.12 -3.80 5.43
CA MET A 280 9.85 -4.90 4.50
C MET A 280 8.71 -4.55 3.55
N HIS A 281 7.63 -3.99 4.09
CA HIS A 281 6.50 -3.49 3.32
C HIS A 281 6.92 -2.39 2.32
N ASP A 282 7.67 -1.38 2.77
CA ASP A 282 8.12 -0.27 1.94
C ASP A 282 9.06 -0.73 0.83
N THR A 283 9.90 -1.74 1.09
CA THR A 283 10.75 -2.37 0.05
C THR A 283 9.88 -2.91 -1.09
N PHE A 284 8.80 -3.60 -0.76
CA PHE A 284 7.84 -4.12 -1.74
C PHE A 284 7.08 -2.99 -2.44
N ALA A 285 6.55 -2.00 -1.71
CA ALA A 285 5.79 -0.90 -2.29
C ALA A 285 6.62 -0.07 -3.29
N PHE A 286 7.91 0.16 -3.00
CA PHE A 286 8.80 0.79 -3.97
C PHE A 286 9.01 -0.08 -5.21
N ALA A 287 9.22 -1.38 -5.03
CA ALA A 287 9.44 -2.29 -6.13
C ALA A 287 8.22 -2.32 -7.04
N GLU A 288 7.03 -2.41 -6.44
CA GLU A 288 5.74 -2.37 -7.12
C GLU A 288 5.58 -1.07 -7.92
N LEU A 289 5.81 0.10 -7.33
CA LEU A 289 5.78 1.38 -8.02
C LEU A 289 6.69 1.43 -9.26
N PHE A 290 7.93 0.96 -9.13
CA PHE A 290 8.87 0.96 -10.25
C PHE A 290 8.52 -0.09 -11.32
N PHE A 291 7.95 -1.24 -10.94
CA PHE A 291 7.48 -2.22 -11.92
C PHE A 291 6.21 -1.75 -12.63
N HIS A 292 5.28 -1.10 -11.94
CA HIS A 292 4.12 -0.45 -12.57
C HIS A 292 4.54 0.62 -13.59
N ALA A 293 5.57 1.41 -13.29
CA ALA A 293 6.16 2.35 -14.25
C ALA A 293 6.69 1.65 -15.52
N ASN A 294 7.13 0.40 -15.41
CA ASN A 294 7.63 -0.41 -16.53
C ASN A 294 6.54 -1.18 -17.28
N VAL A 295 5.44 -1.54 -16.62
CA VAL A 295 4.38 -2.36 -17.24
C VAL A 295 3.81 -1.69 -18.48
N TYR A 296 3.66 -0.36 -18.46
CA TYR A 296 3.26 0.38 -19.66
C TYR A 296 4.22 0.11 -20.84
N PHE A 297 5.53 0.13 -20.61
CA PHE A 297 6.51 -0.24 -21.64
C PHE A 297 6.31 -1.67 -22.13
N LEU A 298 6.11 -2.63 -21.22
CA LEU A 298 5.94 -4.04 -21.56
C LEU A 298 4.69 -4.32 -22.38
N LEU A 299 3.57 -3.67 -22.04
CA LEU A 299 2.29 -3.89 -22.68
C LEU A 299 2.20 -3.15 -24.02
N VAL A 300 2.70 -1.92 -24.08
CA VAL A 300 2.49 -1.03 -25.23
C VAL A 300 3.66 -1.07 -26.21
N GLU A 301 4.89 -1.05 -25.71
CA GLU A 301 6.07 -0.71 -26.53
C GLU A 301 6.97 -1.92 -26.84
N ALA A 302 7.03 -2.91 -25.94
CA ALA A 302 7.84 -4.09 -26.16
C ALA A 302 7.37 -4.88 -27.40
N PRO A 303 8.28 -5.43 -28.24
CA PRO A 303 7.89 -6.24 -29.40
C PRO A 303 6.94 -7.38 -29.02
N LYS A 304 5.94 -7.68 -29.87
CA LYS A 304 4.93 -8.73 -29.60
C LYS A 304 5.53 -10.10 -29.27
N ASN A 305 6.69 -10.40 -29.84
CA ASN A 305 7.44 -11.64 -29.64
C ASN A 305 8.40 -11.60 -28.44
N HIS A 306 8.47 -10.49 -27.69
CA HIS A 306 9.33 -10.39 -26.53
C HIS A 306 8.95 -11.45 -25.49
N PRO A 307 9.88 -12.27 -24.98
CA PRO A 307 9.57 -13.35 -24.04
C PRO A 307 8.81 -12.86 -22.80
N GLY A 308 9.21 -11.71 -22.23
CA GLY A 308 8.51 -11.06 -21.12
C GLY A 308 7.07 -10.67 -21.49
N ARG A 309 6.85 -10.10 -22.68
CA ARG A 309 5.51 -9.75 -23.17
C ARG A 309 4.67 -11.00 -23.37
N LYS A 310 5.22 -12.04 -24.01
CA LYS A 310 4.58 -13.34 -24.16
C LYS A 310 4.19 -13.95 -22.80
N CYS A 311 5.07 -13.83 -21.81
CA CYS A 311 4.82 -14.30 -20.45
C CYS A 311 3.65 -13.56 -19.79
N TYR A 312 3.61 -12.23 -19.93
CA TYR A 312 2.50 -11.38 -19.48
C TYR A 312 1.19 -11.72 -20.22
N TYR A 313 1.18 -11.69 -21.54
CA TYR A 313 -0.04 -11.86 -22.34
C TYR A 313 -0.55 -13.30 -22.35
N GLU A 314 0.30 -14.31 -22.57
CA GLU A 314 -0.18 -15.69 -22.75
C GLU A 314 -0.54 -16.39 -21.43
N ASN A 315 0.12 -16.06 -20.32
CA ASN A 315 -0.20 -16.66 -19.03
C ASN A 315 -1.22 -15.84 -18.22
N LEU A 316 -1.35 -14.53 -18.45
CA LEU A 316 -2.26 -13.67 -17.67
C LEU A 316 -3.52 -13.25 -18.41
N GLU A 317 -3.54 -13.10 -19.75
CA GLU A 317 -4.78 -12.81 -20.48
C GLU A 317 -5.58 -14.07 -20.87
N SER A 318 -4.94 -15.24 -20.99
CA SER A 318 -5.64 -16.47 -21.43
C SER A 318 -6.68 -16.96 -20.41
N GLU A 319 -6.51 -16.61 -19.13
CA GLU A 319 -7.62 -16.47 -18.21
C GLU A 319 -8.10 -15.03 -18.32
N SER A 320 -9.19 -14.78 -19.06
CA SER A 320 -9.85 -13.48 -19.32
C SER A 320 -10.37 -12.74 -18.07
N ARG A 321 -9.72 -12.93 -16.92
CA ARG A 321 -10.12 -12.59 -15.57
C ARG A 321 -8.96 -12.13 -14.70
N PHE A 322 -7.78 -11.85 -15.23
CA PHE A 322 -6.69 -11.24 -14.46
C PHE A 322 -6.45 -9.82 -14.93
N ASP A 323 -6.54 -8.90 -13.98
CA ASP A 323 -6.20 -7.49 -14.17
C ASP A 323 -4.67 -7.38 -14.39
N GLY A 324 -4.23 -6.50 -15.27
CA GLY A 324 -2.82 -6.31 -15.68
C GLY A 324 -1.87 -5.92 -14.53
N SER A 325 -2.40 -5.74 -13.33
CA SER A 325 -1.71 -5.45 -12.06
C SER A 325 -0.93 -6.65 -11.46
N TRP A 326 -1.18 -7.90 -11.89
CA TRP A 326 -0.59 -9.05 -11.21
C TRP A 326 0.91 -9.28 -11.48
N GLY A 327 1.33 -9.21 -12.74
CA GLY A 327 2.74 -9.44 -13.07
C GLY A 327 3.69 -8.45 -12.38
N PRO A 328 3.43 -7.12 -12.35
CA PRO A 328 4.29 -6.21 -11.60
C PRO A 328 4.30 -6.50 -10.11
N THR A 329 3.17 -6.95 -9.54
CA THR A 329 3.11 -7.39 -8.13
C THR A 329 4.04 -8.58 -7.88
N LEU A 330 4.01 -9.62 -8.73
CA LEU A 330 4.88 -10.79 -8.61
C LEU A 330 6.36 -10.41 -8.73
N ASP A 331 6.71 -9.60 -9.71
CA ASP A 331 8.08 -9.15 -9.95
C ASP A 331 8.58 -8.27 -8.79
N ALA A 332 7.71 -7.41 -8.24
CA ALA A 332 7.97 -6.62 -7.04
C ALA A 332 8.21 -7.48 -5.81
N GLU A 333 7.39 -8.50 -5.58
CA GLU A 333 7.57 -9.43 -4.46
C GLU A 333 8.88 -10.21 -4.56
N ARG A 334 9.27 -10.65 -5.77
CA ARG A 334 10.55 -11.32 -6.01
C ARG A 334 11.73 -10.40 -5.72
N LEU A 335 11.71 -9.18 -6.24
CA LEU A 335 12.78 -8.21 -6.01
C LEU A 335 12.90 -7.85 -4.53
N ALA A 336 11.79 -7.54 -3.87
CA ALA A 336 11.81 -7.21 -2.45
C ALA A 336 12.34 -8.38 -1.61
N ALA A 337 11.93 -9.61 -1.93
CA ALA A 337 12.47 -10.81 -1.31
C ALA A 337 13.98 -10.96 -1.52
N ASP A 338 14.49 -10.70 -2.73
CA ASP A 338 15.93 -10.75 -3.03
C ASP A 338 16.72 -9.70 -2.26
N ILE A 339 16.22 -8.46 -2.18
CA ILE A 339 16.84 -7.36 -1.40
C ILE A 339 16.89 -7.73 0.09
N ILE A 340 15.80 -8.27 0.63
CA ILE A 340 15.71 -8.70 2.02
C ILE A 340 16.65 -9.89 2.28
N ALA A 341 16.72 -10.85 1.35
CA ALA A 341 17.59 -12.01 1.45
C ALA A 341 19.09 -11.64 1.41
N LYS A 342 19.49 -10.64 0.63
CA LYS A 342 20.88 -10.13 0.60
C LYS A 342 21.34 -9.56 1.94
N LYS A 343 20.41 -9.00 2.71
CA LYS A 343 20.68 -8.36 4.02
C LYS A 343 20.76 -9.35 5.19
N ASN A 344 20.67 -10.67 4.92
CA ASN A 344 20.61 -11.74 5.93
C ASN A 344 21.83 -11.77 6.86
N ALA A 345 21.73 -11.07 7.99
CA ALA A 345 22.50 -11.41 9.18
C ALA A 345 21.90 -12.68 9.83
N PRO A 346 22.71 -13.65 10.28
CA PRO A 346 22.21 -14.79 11.04
C PRO A 346 21.51 -14.27 12.30
N ARG A 347 20.22 -14.60 12.48
CA ARG A 347 19.40 -14.04 13.55
C ARG A 347 18.76 -15.11 14.42
N LYS A 348 18.52 -14.73 15.67
CA LYS A 348 17.77 -15.48 16.67
C LYS A 348 16.30 -15.08 16.60
N GLY A 349 15.40 -16.03 16.36
CA GLY A 349 13.95 -15.82 16.30
C GLY A 349 13.26 -17.02 15.65
N ARG A 350 11.92 -17.07 15.74
CA ARG A 350 11.11 -18.15 15.13
C ARG A 350 11.17 -18.13 13.60
N PHE A 351 11.20 -16.93 13.02
CA PHE A 351 11.20 -16.73 11.57
C PHE A 351 12.38 -15.85 11.14
N SER A 352 12.95 -16.15 9.98
CA SER A 352 13.94 -15.31 9.29
C SER A 352 13.31 -14.02 8.76
N ASP A 353 14.13 -13.04 8.36
CA ASP A 353 13.62 -11.80 7.77
C ASP A 353 12.88 -12.05 6.45
N LEU A 354 13.34 -13.01 5.66
CA LEU A 354 12.66 -13.41 4.43
C LEU A 354 11.31 -14.09 4.72
N GLN A 355 11.23 -14.93 5.75
CA GLN A 355 9.95 -15.51 6.17
C GLN A 355 9.00 -14.42 6.69
N TRP A 356 9.51 -13.47 7.49
CA TRP A 356 8.73 -12.32 7.96
C TRP A 356 8.19 -11.46 6.83
N PHE A 357 8.96 -11.25 5.77
CA PHE A 357 8.50 -10.53 4.58
C PHE A 357 7.22 -11.16 4.01
N PHE A 358 7.24 -12.46 3.72
CA PHE A 358 6.06 -13.16 3.20
C PHE A 358 4.92 -13.22 4.20
N ILE A 359 5.21 -13.38 5.49
CA ILE A 359 4.19 -13.34 6.55
C ILE A 359 3.49 -11.98 6.58
N VAL A 360 4.23 -10.87 6.51
CA VAL A 360 3.64 -9.52 6.50
C VAL A 360 2.79 -9.31 5.26
N ARG A 361 3.28 -9.75 4.08
CA ARG A 361 2.52 -9.68 2.82
C ARG A 361 1.22 -10.47 2.86
N GLU A 362 1.24 -11.66 3.43
CA GLU A 362 0.02 -12.46 3.59
C GLU A 362 -0.91 -11.87 4.66
N ALA A 363 -0.35 -11.31 5.74
CA ALA A 363 -1.13 -10.69 6.80
C ALA A 363 -2.01 -9.54 6.30
N THR A 364 -1.57 -8.80 5.26
CA THR A 364 -2.38 -7.73 4.65
C THR A 364 -3.61 -8.24 3.90
N ARG A 365 -3.69 -9.54 3.63
CA ARG A 365 -4.77 -10.20 2.87
C ARG A 365 -5.75 -10.96 3.76
N CYS A 366 -5.53 -11.01 5.07
CA CYS A 366 -6.36 -11.80 5.97
C CYS A 366 -7.81 -11.32 6.05
N GLU A 367 -8.04 -10.04 5.79
CA GLU A 367 -9.38 -9.42 5.72
C GLU A 367 -10.07 -9.56 4.37
N GLU A 368 -9.35 -9.97 3.32
CA GLU A 368 -9.95 -10.13 1.99
C GLU A 368 -11.09 -11.15 2.09
N THR A 369 -12.32 -10.70 1.86
CA THR A 369 -13.49 -11.58 1.76
C THR A 369 -13.69 -12.10 0.34
N ASN A 370 -12.99 -11.48 -0.62
CA ASN A 370 -13.03 -11.87 -2.02
C ASN A 370 -12.14 -13.09 -2.24
N GLU A 371 -12.78 -14.23 -2.53
CA GLU A 371 -12.09 -15.49 -2.84
C GLU A 371 -11.13 -15.35 -4.03
N ARG A 372 -11.44 -14.45 -4.97
CA ARG A 372 -10.57 -14.17 -6.12
C ARG A 372 -9.23 -13.58 -5.69
N ASP A 373 -9.24 -12.61 -4.78
CA ASP A 373 -8.03 -11.88 -4.36
C ASP A 373 -7.16 -12.79 -3.48
N GLN A 374 -7.78 -13.59 -2.62
CA GLN A 374 -7.07 -14.63 -1.85
C GLN A 374 -6.39 -15.67 -2.78
N LYS A 375 -7.14 -16.16 -3.78
CA LYS A 375 -6.59 -17.09 -4.77
C LYS A 375 -5.43 -16.46 -5.52
N LEU A 376 -5.59 -15.20 -5.95
CA LEU A 376 -4.56 -14.43 -6.65
C LEU A 376 -3.28 -14.34 -5.82
N GLY A 377 -3.40 -13.94 -4.55
CA GLY A 377 -2.26 -13.84 -3.65
C GLY A 377 -1.55 -15.18 -3.41
N THR A 378 -2.33 -16.26 -3.31
CA THR A 378 -1.81 -17.62 -3.18
C THR A 378 -1.03 -18.04 -4.43
N GLU A 379 -1.56 -17.78 -5.63
CA GLU A 379 -0.85 -18.08 -6.88
C GLU A 379 0.45 -17.27 -6.98
N THR A 380 0.47 -15.98 -6.59
CA THR A 380 1.70 -15.17 -6.58
C THR A 380 2.82 -15.85 -5.78
N LEU A 381 2.49 -16.35 -4.60
CA LEU A 381 3.44 -17.04 -3.72
C LEU A 381 3.92 -18.36 -4.31
N LYS A 382 3.03 -19.14 -4.94
CA LYS A 382 3.40 -20.38 -5.62
C LYS A 382 4.46 -20.14 -6.69
N HIS A 383 4.36 -19.03 -7.41
CA HIS A 383 5.32 -18.63 -8.45
C HIS A 383 6.58 -17.93 -7.89
N ASN A 384 6.69 -17.69 -6.59
CA ASN A 384 7.84 -17.01 -6.00
C ASN A 384 8.91 -18.01 -5.49
N LEU A 385 10.07 -18.06 -6.14
CA LEU A 385 11.17 -18.97 -5.75
C LEU A 385 11.73 -18.65 -4.36
N GLN A 386 11.76 -17.37 -3.97
CA GLN A 386 12.25 -16.98 -2.66
C GLN A 386 11.30 -17.42 -1.54
N PHE A 387 9.99 -17.43 -1.77
CA PHE A 387 9.02 -18.01 -0.85
C PHE A 387 9.34 -19.49 -0.59
N ARG A 388 9.52 -20.27 -1.66
CA ARG A 388 9.86 -21.70 -1.56
C ARG A 388 11.13 -21.92 -0.76
N LYS A 389 12.18 -21.12 -1.00
CA LYS A 389 13.43 -21.17 -0.24
C LYS A 389 13.22 -20.79 1.23
N ALA A 390 12.44 -19.76 1.51
CA ALA A 390 12.20 -19.28 2.87
C ALA A 390 11.51 -20.34 3.76
N PHE A 391 10.54 -21.07 3.21
CA PHE A 391 9.76 -22.06 3.97
C PHE A 391 10.16 -23.51 3.70
N GLY A 392 11.17 -23.74 2.85
CA GLY A 392 11.65 -25.08 2.52
C GLY A 392 10.65 -25.91 1.71
N CYS A 393 9.77 -25.27 0.94
CA CYS A 393 8.74 -25.96 0.17
C CYS A 393 9.34 -26.76 -1.00
N GLN A 394 8.90 -28.00 -1.15
CA GLN A 394 9.39 -29.00 -2.11
C GLN A 394 8.44 -29.14 -3.31
N PRO A 395 8.95 -29.54 -4.49
CA PRO A 395 8.11 -29.90 -5.64
C PRO A 395 7.00 -30.88 -5.27
N GLY A 396 5.79 -30.64 -5.77
CA GLY A 396 4.60 -31.44 -5.47
C GLY A 396 3.78 -30.98 -4.25
N GLN A 397 4.29 -30.04 -3.46
CA GLN A 397 3.49 -29.38 -2.41
C GLN A 397 2.57 -28.30 -2.99
N LYS A 398 1.47 -28.00 -2.29
CA LYS A 398 0.40 -27.11 -2.78
C LYS A 398 0.89 -25.69 -3.05
N MET A 399 1.82 -25.17 -2.23
CA MET A 399 2.38 -23.83 -2.40
C MET A 399 3.59 -23.78 -3.37
N VAL A 400 3.68 -24.72 -4.32
CA VAL A 400 4.76 -24.81 -5.29
C VAL A 400 4.18 -24.99 -6.69
N ALA A 401 4.22 -23.93 -7.51
CA ALA A 401 3.85 -24.04 -8.92
C ALA A 401 4.82 -24.96 -9.68
N GLU A 402 4.31 -25.67 -10.68
CA GLU A 402 5.12 -26.47 -11.59
C GLU A 402 6.16 -25.60 -12.31
N LYS A 403 7.35 -26.14 -12.55
CA LYS A 403 8.44 -25.36 -13.17
C LYS A 403 8.08 -24.84 -14.56
N SER A 404 7.30 -25.61 -15.32
CA SER A 404 6.81 -25.28 -16.66
C SER A 404 5.87 -24.07 -16.68
N THR A 405 5.21 -23.76 -15.57
CA THR A 405 4.23 -22.66 -15.48
C THR A 405 4.82 -21.41 -14.82
N MET A 406 6.08 -21.45 -14.38
CA MET A 406 6.73 -20.29 -13.79
C MET A 406 6.99 -19.22 -14.84
N CYS A 407 6.22 -18.14 -14.78
CA CYS A 407 6.50 -16.93 -15.52
C CYS A 407 7.62 -16.15 -14.81
N ASP A 408 8.72 -15.90 -15.50
CA ASP A 408 9.80 -15.02 -15.03
C ASP A 408 10.14 -14.02 -16.10
N VAL A 409 9.64 -12.80 -15.90
CA VAL A 409 9.72 -11.72 -16.89
C VAL A 409 11.09 -11.05 -16.84
N TYR A 410 11.72 -11.04 -15.66
CA TYR A 410 12.99 -10.38 -15.39
C TYR A 410 14.09 -11.40 -15.00
N GLN A 411 14.44 -12.30 -15.94
CA GLN A 411 15.46 -13.35 -15.71
C GLN A 411 16.89 -12.86 -15.56
#